data_AF-A0A1I1QJF4-F1
#
_entry.id   AF-A0A1I1QJF4-F1
#
_cell.length_a   1.000
_cell.length_b   1.000
_cell.length_c   1.000
_cell.angle_alpha   90.00
_cell.angle_beta   90.00
_cell.angle_gamma   90.00
#
_symmetry.space_group_name_H-M   'P 1'
#
loop_
_entity.id
_entity.type
_entity.pdbx_description
1 polymer ?
#
loop_
_entity_poly.entity_id
_entity_poly.type
_entity_poly.pdbx_seq_one_letter_code
_entity_poly.pdbx_strand_id
1 'polypeptide(L)'
;MKKNNNKKGFTLVELIVVICIVGILASLLVPSVISYVRKARIAAAIADTRTIKTSIESSLTDELLLSDDNSLDAFNKVLYLEQGNAKNRKYERVGCFTNYSWNVYKTTNPGTSTGSQAIDRVIAGALDSTFSETWKTGKRVNPLGYNTNSKNCRKYLKDNNTNFGLVVVYNVTGEVRMIQLYRKGILVTYVNGEYIANVNKNAHFIGTGTWDKIYTDSNNKSPDSFYNINLSNKQIGTNGNMGGWY
;
A
#
# COMPACT_ATOMS: atom_id res chain seq x y z
N MET A 1 26.64 -71.33 11.30
CA MET A 1 26.14 -70.29 10.36
C MET A 1 27.14 -69.13 10.34
N LYS A 2 27.89 -68.93 9.24
CA LYS A 2 28.90 -67.85 9.11
C LYS A 2 28.19 -66.58 8.64
N LYS A 3 28.12 -65.56 9.50
CA LYS A 3 27.50 -64.25 9.21
C LYS A 3 28.56 -63.36 8.55
N ASN A 4 28.54 -63.24 7.22
CA ASN A 4 29.42 -62.34 6.48
C ASN A 4 29.00 -60.89 6.73
N ASN A 5 29.56 -60.27 7.77
CA ASN A 5 29.34 -58.86 8.09
C ASN A 5 30.23 -57.96 7.21
N ASN A 6 29.94 -57.90 5.91
CA ASN A 6 30.56 -56.95 4.98
C ASN A 6 29.95 -55.54 5.12
N LYS A 7 29.95 -54.99 6.34
CA LYS A 7 29.58 -53.59 6.56
C LYS A 7 30.76 -52.70 6.14
N LYS A 8 30.82 -52.34 4.86
CA LYS A 8 31.70 -51.27 4.38
C LYS A 8 31.25 -49.96 5.06
N GLY A 9 32.03 -49.48 6.02
CA GLY A 9 31.81 -48.18 6.64
C GLY A 9 32.12 -47.06 5.65
N PHE A 10 31.36 -45.97 5.75
CA PHE A 10 31.59 -44.75 4.96
C PHE A 10 32.95 -44.15 5.36
N THR A 11 33.77 -43.77 4.38
CA THR A 11 35.08 -43.15 4.69
C THR A 11 34.91 -41.66 4.99
N LEU A 12 35.74 -41.13 5.88
CA LEU A 12 35.77 -39.69 6.16
C LEU A 12 36.10 -38.87 4.90
N VAL A 13 36.93 -39.44 4.01
CA VAL A 13 37.30 -38.80 2.74
C VAL A 13 36.11 -38.68 1.80
N GLU A 14 35.30 -39.73 1.66
CA GLU A 14 34.05 -39.67 0.86
C GLU A 14 33.11 -38.58 1.38
N LEU A 15 32.99 -38.45 2.71
CA LEU A 15 32.15 -37.41 3.30
C LEU A 15 32.69 -36.00 3.02
N ILE A 16 34.01 -35.80 3.14
CA ILE A 16 34.66 -34.50 2.90
C ILE A 16 34.49 -34.07 1.44
N VAL A 17 34.67 -34.98 0.48
CA VAL A 17 34.49 -34.65 -0.95
C VAL A 17 33.05 -34.27 -1.24
N VAL A 18 32.07 -34.97 -0.66
CA VAL A 18 30.64 -34.66 -0.85
C VAL A 18 30.29 -33.27 -0.31
N ILE A 19 30.70 -32.93 0.92
CA ILE A 19 30.42 -31.59 1.47
C ILE A 19 31.15 -30.48 0.71
N CYS A 20 32.35 -30.77 0.16
CA CYS A 20 33.05 -29.83 -0.72
C CYS A 20 32.26 -29.55 -2.00
N ILE A 21 31.76 -30.59 -2.69
CA ILE A 21 30.95 -30.43 -3.90
C ILE A 21 29.64 -29.69 -3.60
N VAL A 22 28.93 -30.07 -2.52
CA VAL A 22 27.70 -29.39 -2.08
C VAL A 22 27.97 -27.93 -1.72
N GLY A 23 29.10 -27.64 -1.08
CA GLY A 23 29.51 -26.28 -0.74
C GLY A 23 29.73 -25.39 -1.97
N ILE A 24 30.42 -25.92 -3.00
CA ILE A 24 30.63 -25.19 -4.26
C ILE A 24 29.29 -24.90 -4.94
N LEU A 25 28.43 -25.92 -5.08
CA LEU A 25 27.10 -25.76 -5.70
C LEU A 25 26.21 -24.78 -4.93
N ALA A 26 26.18 -24.88 -3.60
CA ALA A 26 25.42 -23.97 -2.76
C ALA A 26 25.90 -22.51 -2.92
N SER A 27 27.21 -22.28 -3.00
CA SER A 27 27.78 -20.93 -3.15
C SER A 27 27.29 -20.21 -4.42
N LEU A 28 27.12 -20.93 -5.52
CA LEU A 28 26.63 -20.40 -6.79
C LEU A 28 25.11 -20.17 -6.77
N LEU A 29 24.36 -21.04 -6.09
CA LEU A 29 22.90 -21.01 -6.07
C LEU A 29 22.32 -19.94 -5.13
N VAL A 30 22.92 -19.76 -3.94
CA VAL A 30 22.41 -18.85 -2.90
C VAL A 30 22.08 -17.43 -3.40
N PRO A 31 22.97 -16.70 -4.10
CA PRO A 31 22.66 -15.35 -4.56
C PRO A 31 21.51 -15.30 -5.57
N SER A 32 21.42 -16.31 -6.45
CA SER A 32 20.35 -16.42 -7.45
C SER A 32 18.98 -16.64 -6.79
N VAL A 33 18.91 -17.58 -5.83
CA VAL A 33 17.69 -17.88 -5.08
C VAL A 33 17.20 -16.66 -4.30
N ILE A 34 18.09 -15.93 -3.62
CA ILE A 34 17.73 -14.71 -2.87
C ILE A 34 17.14 -13.65 -3.81
N SER A 35 17.71 -13.46 -4.99
CA SER A 35 17.21 -12.51 -5.99
C SER A 35 15.83 -12.91 -6.51
N TYR A 36 15.64 -14.19 -6.83
CA TYR A 36 14.36 -14.72 -7.30
C TYR A 36 13.26 -14.56 -6.25
N VAL A 37 13.54 -14.92 -4.99
CA VAL A 37 12.61 -14.75 -3.88
C VAL A 37 12.25 -13.27 -3.69
N ARG A 38 13.22 -12.34 -3.81
CA ARG A 38 12.94 -10.90 -3.74
C ARG A 38 12.00 -10.44 -4.85
N LYS A 39 12.25 -10.84 -6.11
CA LYS A 39 11.38 -10.51 -7.25
C LYS A 39 9.98 -11.08 -7.07
N ALA A 40 9.86 -12.34 -6.62
CA ALA A 40 8.58 -12.97 -6.32
C ALA A 40 7.79 -12.22 -5.25
N ARG A 41 8.46 -11.74 -4.18
CA ARG A 41 7.81 -10.92 -3.14
C ARG A 41 7.32 -9.57 -3.66
N ILE A 42 8.08 -8.93 -4.55
CA ILE A 42 7.67 -7.67 -5.20
C ILE A 42 6.46 -7.92 -6.10
N ALA A 43 6.51 -8.97 -6.94
CA ALA A 43 5.40 -9.33 -7.81
C ALA A 43 4.12 -9.64 -7.02
N ALA A 44 4.23 -10.37 -5.91
CA ALA A 44 3.11 -10.64 -5.01
C ALA A 44 2.54 -9.34 -4.40
N ALA A 45 3.39 -8.41 -3.94
CA ALA A 45 2.93 -7.13 -3.40
C ALA A 45 2.21 -6.26 -4.45
N ILE A 46 2.67 -6.29 -5.70
CA ILE A 46 2.00 -5.62 -6.82
C ILE A 46 0.65 -6.29 -7.11
N ALA A 47 0.60 -7.62 -7.10
CA ALA A 47 -0.64 -8.38 -7.28
C ALA A 47 -1.66 -8.06 -6.18
N ASP A 48 -1.25 -8.04 -4.91
CA ASP A 48 -2.10 -7.63 -3.78
C ASP A 48 -2.70 -6.23 -4.01
N THR A 49 -1.88 -5.29 -4.50
CA THR A 49 -2.31 -3.91 -4.77
C THR A 49 -3.30 -3.84 -5.95
N ARG A 50 -3.14 -4.68 -6.97
CA ARG A 50 -4.11 -4.82 -8.08
C ARG A 50 -5.44 -5.38 -7.60
N THR A 51 -5.41 -6.38 -6.73
CA THR A 51 -6.61 -6.95 -6.13
C THR A 51 -7.36 -5.92 -5.29
N ILE A 52 -6.64 -5.14 -4.47
CA ILE A 52 -7.20 -3.99 -3.73
C ILE A 52 -7.89 -3.02 -4.68
N LYS A 53 -7.19 -2.62 -5.76
CA LYS A 53 -7.74 -1.66 -6.73
C LYS A 53 -9.06 -2.16 -7.30
N THR A 54 -9.06 -3.39 -7.81
CA THR A 54 -10.23 -3.98 -8.49
C THR A 54 -11.40 -4.14 -7.52
N SER A 55 -11.13 -4.59 -6.29
CA SER A 55 -12.14 -4.75 -5.24
C SER A 55 -12.79 -3.40 -4.89
N ILE A 56 -11.97 -2.36 -4.71
CA ILE A 56 -12.45 -1.01 -4.38
C ILE A 56 -13.25 -0.41 -5.54
N GLU A 57 -12.73 -0.46 -6.76
CA GLU A 57 -13.42 0.10 -7.94
C GLU A 57 -14.77 -0.58 -8.16
N SER A 58 -14.84 -1.92 -8.02
CA SER A 58 -16.10 -2.66 -8.13
C SER A 58 -17.10 -2.21 -7.08
N SER A 59 -16.71 -2.23 -5.79
CA SER A 59 -17.64 -1.90 -4.71
C SER A 59 -18.06 -0.43 -4.69
N LEU A 60 -17.18 0.49 -5.10
CA LEU A 60 -17.53 1.90 -5.24
C LEU A 60 -18.49 2.14 -6.41
N THR A 61 -18.27 1.47 -7.55
CA THR A 61 -19.16 1.59 -8.70
C THR A 61 -20.55 1.10 -8.35
N ASP A 62 -20.65 -0.05 -7.67
CA ASP A 62 -21.94 -0.60 -7.23
C ASP A 62 -22.66 0.34 -6.25
N GLU A 63 -21.96 0.87 -5.24
CA GLU A 63 -22.55 1.81 -4.27
C GLU A 63 -23.03 3.10 -4.96
N LEU A 64 -22.21 3.68 -5.84
CA LEU A 64 -22.52 4.95 -6.50
C LEU A 64 -23.67 4.83 -7.51
N LEU A 65 -23.87 3.65 -8.11
CA LEU A 65 -25.02 3.38 -8.99
C LEU A 65 -26.32 3.22 -8.20
N LEU A 66 -26.25 2.72 -6.97
CA LEU A 66 -27.41 2.46 -6.11
C LEU A 66 -27.80 3.66 -5.24
N SER A 67 -26.88 4.61 -5.04
CA SER A 67 -27.17 5.83 -4.30
C SER A 67 -27.89 6.86 -5.20
N ASP A 68 -29.18 7.11 -4.93
CA ASP A 68 -29.96 8.16 -5.61
C ASP A 68 -29.44 9.59 -5.30
N ASP A 69 -28.61 9.75 -4.26
CA ASP A 69 -27.95 11.00 -3.91
C ASP A 69 -26.44 10.92 -4.18
N ASN A 70 -26.02 11.62 -5.25
CA ASN A 70 -24.64 12.07 -5.48
C ASN A 70 -24.20 13.03 -4.35
N SER A 71 -24.11 12.54 -3.12
CA SER A 71 -23.63 13.34 -2.00
C SER A 71 -22.12 13.51 -2.16
N LEU A 72 -21.73 14.48 -2.99
CA LEU A 72 -20.35 14.91 -3.18
C LEU A 72 -19.66 15.17 -1.84
N ASP A 73 -20.43 15.44 -0.78
CA ASP A 73 -20.03 15.53 0.62
C ASP A 73 -19.21 14.34 1.14
N ALA A 74 -19.40 13.14 0.59
CA ALA A 74 -18.55 11.99 0.89
C ALA A 74 -17.10 12.16 0.39
N PHE A 75 -16.90 12.97 -0.64
CA PHE A 75 -15.62 13.23 -1.30
C PHE A 75 -15.04 14.57 -0.84
N ASN A 76 -14.57 14.65 0.40
CA ASN A 76 -14.17 15.93 1.00
C ASN A 76 -12.70 16.32 0.77
N LYS A 77 -11.93 15.58 -0.04
CA LYS A 77 -10.51 15.85 -0.30
C LYS A 77 -10.27 16.40 -1.70
N VAL A 78 -9.11 17.02 -1.87
CA VAL A 78 -8.66 17.63 -3.13
C VAL A 78 -7.43 16.88 -3.62
N LEU A 79 -7.45 16.40 -4.86
CA LEU A 79 -6.29 15.90 -5.56
C LEU A 79 -5.85 16.92 -6.59
N TYR A 80 -4.67 17.52 -6.43
CA TYR A 80 -4.09 18.34 -7.50
C TYR A 80 -3.56 17.43 -8.61
N LEU A 81 -3.85 17.81 -9.85
CA LEU A 81 -3.46 17.07 -11.06
C LEU A 81 -2.23 17.69 -11.74
N GLU A 82 -1.79 18.86 -11.29
CA GLU A 82 -0.67 19.60 -11.86
C GLU A 82 0.15 20.33 -10.79
N GLN A 83 1.44 20.53 -11.07
CA GLN A 83 2.28 21.45 -10.31
C GLN A 83 2.07 22.90 -10.75
N GLY A 84 2.27 23.85 -9.83
CA GLY A 84 2.08 25.28 -10.12
C GLY A 84 1.80 26.11 -8.87
N ASN A 85 1.28 27.33 -9.00
CA ASN A 85 0.83 28.12 -7.84
C ASN A 85 -0.52 27.57 -7.32
N ALA A 86 -0.66 27.36 -6.01
CA ALA A 86 -1.83 26.73 -5.37
C ALA A 86 -3.19 27.41 -5.67
N LYS A 87 -3.20 28.62 -6.25
CA LYS A 87 -4.41 29.34 -6.65
C LYS A 87 -5.01 28.88 -7.99
N ASN A 88 -4.19 28.34 -8.91
CA ASN A 88 -4.62 28.04 -10.29
C ASN A 88 -4.47 26.56 -10.69
N ARG A 89 -4.04 25.69 -9.76
CA ARG A 89 -3.84 24.27 -10.08
C ARG A 89 -5.18 23.60 -10.36
N LYS A 90 -5.26 22.87 -11.48
CA LYS A 90 -6.31 21.89 -11.73
C LYS A 90 -6.36 20.88 -10.59
N TYR A 91 -7.57 20.63 -10.13
CA TYR A 91 -7.83 19.70 -9.06
C TYR A 91 -9.07 18.86 -9.34
N GLU A 92 -9.13 17.71 -8.67
CA GLU A 92 -10.26 16.81 -8.65
C GLU A 92 -10.76 16.64 -7.22
N ARG A 93 -12.09 16.55 -7.07
CA ARG A 93 -12.73 16.19 -5.80
C ARG A 93 -12.59 14.68 -5.59
N VAL A 94 -12.03 14.27 -4.46
CA VAL A 94 -11.69 12.88 -4.17
C VAL A 94 -12.06 12.49 -2.75
N GLY A 95 -12.24 11.19 -2.52
CA GLY A 95 -12.25 10.55 -1.22
C GLY A 95 -10.86 10.02 -0.88
N CYS A 96 -10.61 9.78 0.41
CA CYS A 96 -9.37 9.18 0.86
C CYS A 96 -9.64 8.18 1.97
N PHE A 97 -9.40 6.90 1.67
CA PHE A 97 -9.48 5.81 2.62
C PHE A 97 -8.08 5.48 3.14
N THR A 98 -7.90 5.43 4.46
CA THR A 98 -6.60 5.13 5.07
C THR A 98 -6.73 4.12 6.21
N ASN A 99 -5.62 3.72 6.82
CA ASN A 99 -5.65 2.97 8.09
C ASN A 99 -6.54 3.62 9.17
N TYR A 100 -6.66 4.96 9.18
CA TYR A 100 -7.58 5.65 10.08
C TYR A 100 -9.02 5.23 9.80
N SER A 101 -9.47 5.32 8.54
CA SER A 101 -10.81 4.90 8.10
C SER A 101 -11.05 3.41 8.37
N TRP A 102 -10.06 2.56 8.09
CA TRP A 102 -10.10 1.13 8.41
C TRP A 102 -10.29 0.88 9.91
N ASN A 103 -9.58 1.62 10.76
CA ASN A 103 -9.72 1.50 12.21
C ASN A 103 -11.11 1.93 12.69
N VAL A 104 -11.63 3.06 12.18
CA VAL A 104 -13.00 3.51 12.48
C VAL A 104 -14.00 2.41 12.10
N TYR A 105 -13.92 1.86 10.89
CA TYR A 105 -14.79 0.77 10.46
C TYR A 105 -14.76 -0.42 11.42
N LYS A 106 -13.56 -0.89 11.79
CA LYS A 106 -13.40 -2.08 12.64
C LYS A 106 -13.77 -1.88 14.11
N THR A 107 -13.76 -0.65 14.62
CA THR A 107 -13.92 -0.38 16.06
C THR A 107 -15.25 0.24 16.44
N THR A 108 -15.91 0.97 15.53
CA THR A 108 -17.11 1.75 15.84
C THR A 108 -18.42 1.22 15.25
N ASN A 109 -18.41 0.05 14.59
CA ASN A 109 -19.58 -0.64 14.04
C ASN A 109 -20.52 0.30 13.21
N PRO A 110 -20.16 0.62 11.97
CA PRO A 110 -20.67 1.79 11.23
C PRO A 110 -22.05 1.59 10.59
N GLY A 111 -22.98 0.87 11.22
CA GLY A 111 -24.24 0.44 10.60
C GLY A 111 -25.15 1.56 10.06
N THR A 112 -24.93 2.82 10.45
CA THR A 112 -25.78 3.97 10.07
C THR A 112 -25.01 5.21 9.60
N SER A 113 -23.72 5.07 9.27
CA SER A 113 -22.88 6.19 8.84
C SER A 113 -23.36 6.83 7.54
N THR A 114 -23.35 8.17 7.47
CA THR A 114 -23.62 8.99 6.26
C THR A 114 -22.34 9.67 5.76
N GLY A 115 -22.36 10.24 4.55
CA GLY A 115 -21.24 10.97 3.96
C GLY A 115 -19.99 10.10 3.78
N SER A 116 -18.80 10.64 4.09
CA SER A 116 -17.52 9.96 3.81
C SER A 116 -17.36 8.62 4.53
N GLN A 117 -18.02 8.47 5.69
CA GLN A 117 -17.98 7.24 6.47
C GLN A 117 -18.83 6.12 5.85
N ALA A 118 -19.87 6.45 5.08
CA ALA A 118 -20.65 5.46 4.33
C ALA A 118 -19.79 4.78 3.26
N ILE A 119 -19.04 5.60 2.50
CA ILE A 119 -18.12 5.11 1.47
C ILE A 119 -16.95 4.33 2.10
N ASP A 120 -16.39 4.83 3.21
CA ASP A 120 -15.33 4.12 3.94
C ASP A 120 -15.79 2.72 4.40
N ARG A 121 -17.07 2.55 4.76
CA ARG A 121 -17.64 1.24 5.12
C ARG A 121 -17.69 0.28 3.94
N VAL A 122 -18.12 0.75 2.77
CA VAL A 122 -18.16 -0.05 1.54
C VAL A 122 -16.75 -0.54 1.18
N ILE A 123 -15.77 0.38 1.16
CA ILE A 123 -14.36 0.05 0.90
C ILE A 123 -13.83 -0.95 1.93
N ALA A 124 -14.07 -0.70 3.22
CA ALA A 124 -13.55 -1.56 4.27
C ALA A 124 -14.17 -2.96 4.21
N GLY A 125 -15.47 -3.09 3.94
CA GLY A 125 -16.14 -4.38 3.76
C GLY A 125 -15.61 -5.15 2.56
N ALA A 126 -15.42 -4.47 1.42
CA ALA A 126 -14.83 -5.05 0.22
C ALA A 126 -13.43 -5.61 0.50
N LEU A 127 -12.58 -4.82 1.15
CA LEU A 127 -11.22 -5.21 1.49
C LEU A 127 -11.15 -6.34 2.53
N ASP A 128 -12.07 -6.38 3.49
CA ASP A 128 -12.14 -7.45 4.51
C ASP A 128 -12.46 -8.82 3.91
N SER A 129 -13.26 -8.84 2.83
CA SER A 129 -13.56 -10.06 2.07
C SER A 129 -12.48 -10.44 1.06
N THR A 130 -11.58 -9.50 0.72
CA THR A 130 -10.58 -9.68 -0.34
C THR A 130 -9.37 -10.50 0.10
N PHE A 131 -8.98 -10.41 1.38
CA PHE A 131 -7.74 -11.04 1.87
C PHE A 131 -8.02 -12.11 2.92
N SER A 132 -7.38 -13.27 2.76
CA SER A 132 -7.39 -14.35 3.77
C SER A 132 -6.52 -14.05 4.99
N GLU A 133 -5.49 -13.21 4.82
CA GLU A 133 -4.61 -12.81 5.92
C GLU A 133 -5.28 -11.76 6.80
N THR A 134 -5.21 -11.90 8.13
CA THR A 134 -5.76 -10.90 9.04
C THR A 134 -4.96 -9.60 9.01
N TRP A 135 -5.64 -8.50 8.68
CA TRP A 135 -5.08 -7.16 8.74
C TRP A 135 -5.22 -6.60 10.15
N LYS A 136 -4.08 -6.44 10.83
CA LYS A 136 -4.05 -5.93 12.19
C LYS A 136 -4.32 -4.44 12.18
N THR A 137 -5.52 -4.04 12.59
CA THR A 137 -6.00 -2.65 12.57
C THR A 137 -5.05 -1.64 13.23
N GLY A 138 -4.49 -1.97 14.40
CA GLY A 138 -3.61 -1.05 15.13
C GLY A 138 -4.33 0.17 15.73
N LYS A 139 -3.60 1.28 15.91
CA LYS A 139 -4.13 2.54 16.46
C LYS A 139 -4.85 3.38 15.39
N ARG A 140 -5.77 4.26 15.83
CA ARG A 140 -6.54 5.17 14.97
C ARG A 140 -5.72 6.38 14.51
N VAL A 141 -4.74 6.15 13.63
CA VAL A 141 -3.77 7.18 13.17
C VAL A 141 -3.64 7.14 11.64
N ASN A 142 -3.64 8.31 11.01
CA ASN A 142 -3.46 8.44 9.57
C ASN A 142 -1.98 8.28 9.18
N PRO A 143 -1.62 7.45 8.19
CA PRO A 143 -0.24 7.34 7.69
C PRO A 143 0.30 8.63 7.05
N LEU A 144 -0.56 9.57 6.65
CA LEU A 144 -0.22 10.83 5.98
C LEU A 144 -0.04 12.04 6.92
N GLY A 145 0.47 11.83 8.14
CA GLY A 145 0.69 12.94 9.10
C GLY A 145 1.63 14.05 8.58
N TYR A 146 1.55 15.25 9.16
CA TYR A 146 2.30 16.45 8.72
C TYR A 146 3.82 16.28 8.70
N ASN A 147 4.38 15.52 9.64
CA ASN A 147 5.83 15.33 9.75
C ASN A 147 6.31 14.20 8.83
N THR A 148 7.38 14.44 8.08
CA THR A 148 8.00 13.46 7.18
C THR A 148 8.45 12.19 7.89
N ASN A 149 8.98 12.30 9.12
CA ASN A 149 9.37 11.11 9.89
C ASN A 149 8.16 10.25 10.29
N SER A 150 6.98 10.86 10.44
CA SER A 150 5.74 10.14 10.72
C SER A 150 5.19 9.42 9.48
N LYS A 151 5.61 9.82 8.27
CA LYS A 151 5.26 9.16 7.01
C LYS A 151 6.10 7.91 6.74
N ASN A 152 7.17 7.65 7.51
CA ASN A 152 8.01 6.48 7.28
C ASN A 152 7.20 5.19 7.51
N CYS A 153 7.11 4.34 6.50
CA CYS A 153 6.18 3.22 6.53
C CYS A 153 6.53 2.20 7.62
N ARG A 154 7.82 1.89 7.80
CA ARG A 154 8.26 0.93 8.82
C ARG A 154 8.00 1.45 10.25
N LYS A 155 8.30 2.72 10.49
CA LYS A 155 8.03 3.39 11.76
C LYS A 155 6.54 3.46 12.04
N TYR A 156 5.73 3.80 11.04
CA TYR A 156 4.28 3.84 11.15
C TYR A 156 3.69 2.51 11.63
N LEU A 157 4.09 1.38 11.01
CA LEU A 157 3.63 0.04 11.44
C LEU A 157 4.02 -0.25 12.90
N LYS A 158 5.27 0.06 13.28
CA LYS A 158 5.80 -0.16 14.63
C LYS A 158 5.05 0.66 15.69
N ASP A 159 4.94 1.96 15.47
CA ASP A 159 4.39 2.90 16.46
C ASP A 159 2.87 2.71 16.67
N ASN A 160 2.19 2.25 15.61
CA ASN A 160 0.74 2.04 15.60
C ASN A 160 0.33 0.56 15.79
N ASN A 161 1.29 -0.34 16.00
CA ASN A 161 1.03 -1.76 16.23
C ASN A 161 0.14 -2.40 15.14
N THR A 162 0.42 -2.08 13.87
CA THR A 162 -0.28 -2.60 12.69
C THR A 162 0.70 -3.38 11.80
N ASN A 163 0.18 -4.29 10.96
CA ASN A 163 0.98 -5.08 10.00
C ASN A 163 0.88 -4.56 8.55
N PHE A 164 0.15 -3.47 8.32
CA PHE A 164 -0.01 -2.88 7.00
C PHE A 164 -0.16 -1.37 7.08
N GLY A 165 0.17 -0.68 5.99
CA GLY A 165 -0.22 0.70 5.78
C GLY A 165 -0.95 0.83 4.44
N LEU A 166 -2.00 1.61 4.43
CA LEU A 166 -2.90 1.77 3.31
C LEU A 166 -3.30 3.24 3.17
N VAL A 167 -3.18 3.73 1.95
CA VAL A 167 -3.78 4.98 1.49
C VAL A 167 -4.43 4.68 0.15
N VAL A 168 -5.70 4.99 0.00
CA VAL A 168 -6.43 4.89 -1.26
C VAL A 168 -7.10 6.22 -1.53
N VAL A 169 -6.89 6.76 -2.72
CA VAL A 169 -7.53 7.97 -3.21
C VAL A 169 -8.37 7.59 -4.41
N TYR A 170 -9.63 7.97 -4.39
CA TYR A 170 -10.62 7.62 -5.41
C TYR A 170 -11.49 8.84 -5.70
N ASN A 171 -11.97 8.97 -6.94
CA ASN A 171 -12.76 10.11 -7.35
C ASN A 171 -14.27 9.87 -7.17
N VAL A 172 -15.06 10.90 -7.49
CA VAL A 172 -16.53 10.89 -7.41
C VAL A 172 -17.21 9.87 -8.33
N THR A 173 -16.48 9.31 -9.31
CA THR A 173 -16.98 8.28 -10.22
C THR A 173 -16.64 6.85 -9.77
N GLY A 174 -15.92 6.70 -8.64
CA GLY A 174 -15.45 5.40 -8.16
C GLY A 174 -14.09 4.96 -8.72
N GLU A 175 -13.48 5.75 -9.61
CA GLU A 175 -12.17 5.46 -10.18
C GLU A 175 -11.06 5.69 -9.13
N VAL A 176 -10.17 4.71 -8.98
CA VAL A 176 -9.04 4.83 -8.07
C VAL A 176 -7.92 5.62 -8.72
N ARG A 177 -7.57 6.77 -8.12
CA ARG A 177 -6.50 7.66 -8.57
C ARG A 177 -5.14 7.29 -8.02
N MET A 178 -5.08 6.81 -6.78
CA MET A 178 -3.83 6.42 -6.14
C MET A 178 -4.06 5.33 -5.09
N ILE A 179 -3.14 4.36 -5.00
CA ILE A 179 -3.05 3.44 -3.87
C ILE A 179 -1.62 3.45 -3.35
N GLN A 180 -1.45 3.40 -2.04
CA GLN A 180 -0.19 3.05 -1.40
C GLN A 180 -0.44 1.92 -0.42
N LEU A 181 0.16 0.77 -0.68
CA LEU A 181 0.12 -0.40 0.17
C LEU A 181 1.53 -0.68 0.69
N TYR A 182 1.74 -0.58 2.00
CA TYR A 182 2.97 -1.02 2.64
C TYR A 182 2.74 -2.30 3.45
N ARG A 183 3.30 -3.42 2.99
CA ARG A 183 3.22 -4.71 3.67
C ARG A 183 4.51 -5.50 3.47
N LYS A 184 4.86 -6.32 4.47
CA LYS A 184 6.01 -7.25 4.41
C LYS A 184 7.34 -6.58 3.96
N GLY A 185 7.50 -5.28 4.28
CA GLY A 185 8.70 -4.48 3.96
C GLY A 185 8.74 -3.89 2.54
N ILE A 186 7.62 -3.90 1.81
CA ILE A 186 7.51 -3.40 0.44
C ILE A 186 6.38 -2.37 0.40
N LEU A 187 6.69 -1.16 -0.07
CA LEU A 187 5.70 -0.13 -0.40
C LEU A 187 5.38 -0.26 -1.88
N VAL A 188 4.13 -0.50 -2.24
CA VAL A 188 3.66 -0.43 -3.62
C VAL A 188 2.80 0.81 -3.76
N THR A 189 3.14 1.67 -4.71
CA THR A 189 2.35 2.84 -5.09
C THR A 189 1.74 2.60 -6.46
N TYR A 190 0.41 2.61 -6.53
CA TYR A 190 -0.32 2.71 -7.78
C TYR A 190 -0.68 4.18 -8.03
N VAL A 191 -0.39 4.68 -9.22
CA VAL A 191 -0.74 6.04 -9.67
C VAL A 191 -0.66 6.06 -11.20
N ASN A 192 -1.53 6.81 -11.89
CA ASN A 192 -1.57 6.94 -13.37
C ASN A 192 -1.36 5.63 -14.15
N GLY A 193 -1.97 4.53 -13.71
CA GLY A 193 -1.88 3.23 -14.40
C GLY A 193 -0.63 2.41 -14.11
N GLU A 194 0.37 2.95 -13.42
CA GLU A 194 1.61 2.24 -13.08
C GLU A 194 1.67 1.77 -11.64
N TYR A 195 2.42 0.69 -11.41
CA TYR A 195 2.68 0.12 -10.08
C TYR A 195 4.17 0.21 -9.77
N ILE A 196 4.49 0.97 -8.73
CA ILE A 196 5.85 1.31 -8.35
C ILE A 196 6.15 0.64 -7.01
N ALA A 197 7.12 -0.28 -6.99
CA ALA A 197 7.54 -0.96 -5.77
C ALA A 197 8.81 -0.33 -5.19
N ASN A 198 8.73 0.10 -3.93
CA ASN A 198 9.84 0.61 -3.14
C ASN A 198 10.14 -0.36 -1.99
N VAL A 199 11.33 -0.95 -2.02
CA VAL A 199 11.83 -1.91 -1.01
C VAL A 199 12.79 -1.28 -0.01
N ASN A 200 13.00 0.04 -0.06
CA ASN A 200 13.88 0.71 0.88
C ASN A 200 13.28 0.66 2.29
N LYS A 201 14.12 0.38 3.30
CA LYS A 201 13.76 0.46 4.72
C LYS A 201 13.25 1.84 5.13
N ASN A 202 13.69 2.87 4.42
CA ASN A 202 13.34 4.26 4.64
C ASN A 202 12.18 4.73 3.75
N ALA A 203 11.44 3.83 3.09
CA ALA A 203 10.27 4.22 2.30
C ALA A 203 9.24 4.99 3.15
N HIS A 204 8.74 6.09 2.60
CA HIS A 204 7.70 6.94 3.18
C HIS A 204 6.41 6.85 2.37
N PHE A 205 5.27 6.96 3.06
CA PHE A 205 4.02 7.26 2.40
C PHE A 205 4.10 8.64 1.74
N ILE A 206 3.68 8.72 0.50
CA ILE A 206 3.55 9.95 -0.25
C ILE A 206 2.24 10.61 0.15
N GLY A 207 2.35 11.78 0.75
CA GLY A 207 1.21 12.54 1.22
C GLY A 207 1.29 14.00 0.83
N THR A 208 0.36 14.73 1.43
CA THR A 208 0.16 16.16 1.26
C THR A 208 1.46 16.94 1.58
N GLY A 209 1.80 17.89 0.70
CA GLY A 209 2.92 18.81 0.88
C GLY A 209 4.33 18.27 0.56
N THR A 210 4.47 17.02 0.12
CA THR A 210 5.76 16.43 -0.24
C THR A 210 5.83 16.18 -1.74
N TRP A 211 6.09 17.26 -2.47
CA TRP A 211 6.16 17.36 -3.93
C TRP A 211 7.13 16.37 -4.61
N ASP A 212 8.07 15.78 -3.87
CA ASP A 212 9.19 15.04 -4.48
C ASP A 212 9.26 13.53 -4.17
N LYS A 213 8.33 12.95 -3.39
CA LYS A 213 8.67 11.74 -2.59
C LYS A 213 8.27 10.36 -3.10
N ILE A 214 7.79 10.18 -4.34
CA ILE A 214 7.47 8.81 -4.82
C ILE A 214 8.73 7.95 -4.91
N TYR A 215 9.88 8.57 -5.22
CA TYR A 215 11.15 7.88 -5.42
C TYR A 215 12.34 8.43 -4.62
N THR A 216 12.23 9.55 -3.89
CA THR A 216 13.39 10.14 -3.17
C THR A 216 14.05 9.19 -2.18
N ASP A 217 13.27 8.30 -1.56
CA ASP A 217 13.82 7.31 -0.63
C ASP A 217 14.61 6.20 -1.33
N SER A 218 14.53 6.12 -2.66
CA SER A 218 15.28 5.17 -3.50
C SER A 218 16.47 5.79 -4.23
N ASN A 219 16.79 7.07 -3.97
CA ASN A 219 17.73 7.90 -4.75
C ASN A 219 17.36 8.07 -6.23
N ASN A 220 16.15 7.68 -6.64
CA ASN A 220 15.65 7.89 -7.99
C ASN A 220 14.71 9.10 -8.01
N LYS A 221 14.65 9.82 -9.13
CA LYS A 221 13.60 10.82 -9.35
C LYS A 221 12.31 10.11 -9.77
N SER A 222 11.16 10.67 -9.39
CA SER A 222 9.90 10.23 -9.97
C SER A 222 9.88 10.54 -11.47
N PRO A 223 9.36 9.65 -12.32
CA PRO A 223 9.05 10.01 -13.70
C PRO A 223 8.13 11.23 -13.72
N ASP A 224 8.31 12.11 -14.71
CA ASP A 224 7.59 13.39 -14.82
C ASP A 224 6.05 13.21 -14.87
N SER A 225 5.59 12.05 -15.36
CA SER A 225 4.17 11.64 -15.37
C SER A 225 3.56 11.48 -13.98
N PHE A 226 4.37 11.23 -12.94
CA PHE A 226 3.92 11.03 -11.55
C PHE A 226 4.17 12.24 -10.65
N TYR A 227 5.02 13.16 -11.10
CA TYR A 227 5.45 14.34 -10.35
C TYR A 227 4.31 15.31 -10.03
N ASN A 228 3.16 15.17 -10.70
CA ASN A 228 2.07 16.14 -10.71
C ASN A 228 0.88 15.80 -9.79
N ILE A 229 0.81 14.61 -9.20
CA ILE A 229 -0.34 14.17 -8.39
C ILE A 229 -0.08 14.44 -6.91
N ASN A 230 -0.93 15.25 -6.27
CA ASN A 230 -0.78 15.64 -4.87
C ASN A 230 -2.12 15.67 -4.14
N LEU A 231 -2.30 14.75 -3.19
CA LEU A 231 -3.43 14.82 -2.27
C LEU A 231 -3.23 16.05 -1.36
N SER A 232 -4.18 16.97 -1.33
CA SER A 232 -4.11 18.16 -0.49
C SER A 232 -4.65 17.91 0.91
N ASN A 233 -4.13 18.65 1.90
CA ASN A 233 -4.78 18.76 3.21
C ASN A 233 -6.03 19.65 3.19
N LYS A 234 -6.26 20.39 2.09
CA LYS A 234 -7.48 21.16 1.91
C LYS A 234 -8.69 20.23 1.85
N GLN A 235 -9.79 20.70 2.45
CA GLN A 235 -11.08 20.03 2.35
C GLN A 235 -12.05 20.83 1.50
N ILE A 236 -12.97 20.13 0.85
CA ILE A 236 -14.11 20.76 0.17
C ILE A 236 -15.29 20.77 1.15
N GLY A 237 -15.84 21.95 1.39
CA GLY A 237 -17.04 22.12 2.21
C GLY A 237 -18.29 21.61 1.50
N THR A 238 -19.39 21.48 2.25
CA THR A 238 -20.70 21.07 1.71
C THR A 238 -21.26 22.03 0.66
N ASN A 239 -20.79 23.28 0.67
CA ASN A 239 -21.08 24.29 -0.36
C ASN A 239 -20.25 24.14 -1.65
N GLY A 240 -19.44 23.08 -1.78
CA GLY A 240 -18.59 22.82 -2.94
C GLY A 240 -17.35 23.69 -3.03
N ASN A 241 -17.19 24.68 -2.15
CA ASN A 241 -16.02 25.55 -2.11
C ASN A 241 -14.86 24.90 -1.36
N MET A 242 -13.63 25.17 -1.81
CA MET A 242 -12.43 24.76 -1.08
C MET A 242 -12.37 25.52 0.26
N GLY A 243 -12.51 24.77 1.35
CA GLY A 243 -12.47 25.27 2.72
C GLY A 243 -11.06 25.34 3.31
N GLY A 244 -11.00 25.41 4.64
CA GLY A 244 -9.77 25.57 5.41
C GLY A 244 -8.75 24.43 5.22
N TRP A 245 -7.49 24.75 5.50
CA TRP A 245 -6.42 23.78 5.63
C TRP A 245 -6.60 23.04 6.96
N TYR A 246 -6.52 21.71 6.92
CA TYR A 246 -6.10 20.98 8.12
C TYR A 246 -4.59 21.09 8.25
#